data_AF-A0A8J5TXX3-F1
#
_entry.id   AF-A0A8J5TXX3-F1
#
_cell.length_a   1.000
_cell.length_b   1.000
_cell.length_c   1.000
_cell.angle_alpha   90.00
_cell.angle_beta   90.00
_cell.angle_gamma   90.00
#
_symmetry.space_group_name_H-M   'P 1'
#
loop_
_entity.id
_entity.type
_entity.pdbx_description
1 polymer ?
#
loop_
_entity_poly.entity_id
_entity_poly.type
_entity_poly.pdbx_seq_one_letter_code
_entity_poly.pdbx_strand_id
1 'polypeptide(L)'
;MIAQDADWKYSYRPRTCFGMGRCILPSTAVKKMVIKRGYSCGAGHVEVVDGTQRHNLRCIDTEQSHSEPYNIKIDIREPIFFHQEYIESLQTFGEYRVYISRGKILAIAHTNFDWGSKTKHFAVKRALPKDFAWFSSDHEKQQQKLKELEDFALFEYSRLLDRCDIMEKYRSIRVGVRLDIGVSELSRHGRPFVSEITRFPMADQLPSLILDQPYLTISQEWAESMIEEYTRYL
;
A
#
# COMPACT_ATOMS: atom_id res chain seq x y z
N MET A 1 8.83 -6.83 9.32
CA MET A 1 9.92 -7.54 8.60
C MET A 1 10.87 -6.48 8.05
N ILE A 2 12.18 -6.73 8.03
CA ILE A 2 13.16 -5.77 7.47
C ILE A 2 13.55 -6.28 6.08
N ALA A 3 13.43 -5.45 5.04
CA ALA A 3 14.03 -5.77 3.75
C ALA A 3 15.56 -5.67 3.88
N GLN A 4 16.24 -6.82 3.87
CA GLN A 4 17.69 -6.90 4.13
C GLN A 4 18.54 -6.23 3.04
N ASP A 5 18.03 -6.16 1.81
CA ASP A 5 18.70 -5.57 0.65
C ASP A 5 18.31 -4.09 0.39
N ALA A 6 17.68 -3.43 1.36
CA ALA A 6 17.26 -2.04 1.24
C ALA A 6 18.02 -1.16 2.24
N ASP A 7 18.28 0.10 1.86
CA ASP A 7 18.73 1.12 2.81
C ASP A 7 17.80 1.13 4.03
N TRP A 8 18.35 1.41 5.22
CA TRP A 8 17.65 1.30 6.49
C TRP A 8 16.33 2.09 6.47
N LYS A 9 16.30 3.25 5.79
CA LYS A 9 15.13 4.11 5.64
C LYS A 9 14.01 3.48 4.81
N TYR A 10 14.34 2.56 3.91
CA TYR A 10 13.41 1.86 3.01
C TYR A 10 13.14 0.41 3.45
N SER A 11 13.65 0.01 4.61
CA SER A 11 13.65 -1.38 5.03
C SER A 11 12.39 -1.80 5.80
N TYR A 12 11.61 -0.87 6.35
CA TYR A 12 10.43 -1.21 7.15
C TYR A 12 9.34 -1.85 6.28
N ARG A 13 8.84 -3.01 6.72
CA ARG A 13 7.66 -3.65 6.16
C ARG A 13 6.72 -4.12 7.28
N PRO A 14 5.42 -3.77 7.20
CA PRO A 14 4.43 -4.36 8.09
C PRO A 14 4.48 -5.88 8.01
N ARG A 15 4.41 -6.55 9.15
CA ARG A 15 4.23 -8.00 9.20
C ARG A 15 2.85 -8.32 8.62
N THR A 16 2.84 -9.04 7.49
CA THR A 16 1.63 -9.47 6.80
C THR A 16 1.61 -10.98 6.71
N CYS A 17 0.58 -11.60 7.27
CA CYS A 17 0.29 -13.01 7.03
C CYS A 17 -0.81 -13.10 5.97
N PHE A 18 -0.57 -13.86 4.90
CA PHE A 18 -1.50 -14.00 3.77
C PHE A 18 -2.78 -14.79 4.09
N GLY A 19 -3.05 -15.06 5.37
CA GLY A 19 -4.25 -15.74 5.85
C GLY A 19 -4.32 -17.21 5.43
N MET A 20 -3.19 -17.79 5.02
CA MET A 20 -3.05 -19.20 4.62
C MET A 20 -1.78 -19.78 5.24
N GLY A 21 -1.77 -21.09 5.47
CA GLY A 21 -0.64 -21.85 6.00
C GLY A 21 -0.35 -21.53 7.46
N ARG A 22 0.92 -21.65 7.86
CA ARG A 22 1.37 -21.25 9.19
C ARG A 22 1.27 -19.73 9.34
N CYS A 23 0.62 -19.29 10.41
CA CYS A 23 0.49 -17.87 10.70
C CYS A 23 1.86 -17.27 11.07
N ILE A 24 2.21 -16.15 10.43
CA ILE A 24 3.42 -15.37 10.76
C ILE A 24 3.09 -14.11 11.59
N LEU A 25 1.82 -13.95 11.98
CA LEU A 25 1.33 -12.88 12.82
C LEU A 25 0.38 -13.45 13.90
N PRO A 26 0.90 -14.30 14.80
CA PRO A 26 0.03 -15.01 15.73
C PRO A 26 -0.59 -14.05 16.76
N SER A 27 -1.69 -14.49 17.38
CA SER A 27 -2.42 -13.70 18.40
C SER A 27 -1.54 -13.29 19.58
N THR A 28 -0.50 -14.07 19.90
CA THR A 28 0.50 -13.75 20.93
C THR A 28 1.48 -12.65 20.53
N ALA A 29 1.63 -12.35 19.23
CA ALA A 29 2.61 -11.40 18.71
C ALA A 29 2.05 -9.98 18.51
N VAL A 30 0.73 -9.81 18.52
CA VAL A 30 0.07 -8.51 18.32
C VAL A 30 -1.22 -8.40 19.14
N LYS A 31 -1.45 -7.23 19.74
CA LYS A 31 -2.72 -6.92 20.41
C LYS A 31 -3.84 -6.58 19.43
N LYS A 32 -3.50 -5.91 18.33
CA LYS A 32 -4.42 -5.49 17.28
C LYS A 32 -3.84 -5.83 15.91
N MET A 33 -4.73 -6.12 14.98
CA MET A 33 -4.38 -6.36 13.59
C MET A 33 -5.44 -5.80 12.65
N VAL A 34 -5.09 -5.73 11.37
CA VAL A 34 -6.01 -5.34 10.31
C VAL A 34 -6.29 -6.58 9.46
N ILE A 35 -7.55 -6.97 9.32
CA ILE A 35 -8.00 -7.99 8.38
C ILE A 35 -8.45 -7.29 7.10
N LYS A 36 -7.97 -7.79 5.95
CA LYS A 36 -8.27 -7.25 4.62
C LYS A 36 -8.68 -8.38 3.67
N ARG A 37 -9.68 -8.12 2.83
CA ARG A 37 -10.00 -8.97 1.67
C ARG A 37 -9.04 -8.67 0.51
N GLY A 38 -8.48 -9.70 -0.13
CA GLY A 38 -7.48 -9.59 -1.19
C GLY A 38 -7.94 -8.83 -2.46
N TYR A 39 -9.21 -8.91 -2.81
CA TYR A 39 -9.80 -8.20 -3.95
C TYR A 39 -11.01 -7.39 -3.47
N SER A 40 -10.75 -6.18 -2.99
CA SER A 40 -11.76 -5.21 -2.56
C SER A 40 -11.25 -3.78 -2.77
N CYS A 41 -12.12 -2.78 -2.68
CA CYS A 41 -11.79 -1.37 -2.81
C CYS A 41 -12.50 -0.51 -1.74
N GLY A 42 -12.04 0.73 -1.56
CA GLY A 42 -12.71 1.73 -0.73
C GLY A 42 -12.78 1.39 0.76
N ALA A 43 -11.84 0.58 1.28
CA ALA A 43 -11.86 0.08 2.65
C ALA A 43 -13.15 -0.67 3.05
N GLY A 44 -13.90 -1.22 2.08
CA GLY A 44 -15.19 -1.87 2.32
C GLY A 44 -15.12 -3.17 3.12
N HIS A 45 -13.96 -3.86 3.08
CA HIS A 45 -13.70 -5.10 3.82
C HIS A 45 -12.38 -5.01 4.57
N VAL A 46 -12.16 -3.87 5.23
CA VAL A 46 -11.02 -3.61 6.10
C VAL A 46 -11.56 -3.46 7.51
N GLU A 47 -11.07 -4.32 8.41
CA GLU A 47 -11.49 -4.34 9.81
C GLU A 47 -10.26 -4.27 10.72
N VAL A 48 -10.32 -3.40 11.71
CA VAL A 48 -9.36 -3.37 12.81
C VAL A 48 -9.93 -4.22 13.93
N VAL A 49 -9.24 -5.30 14.26
CA VAL A 49 -9.70 -6.31 15.22
C VAL A 49 -8.65 -6.59 16.28
N ASP A 50 -9.07 -7.21 17.38
CA ASP A 50 -8.14 -7.77 18.37
C ASP A 50 -7.32 -8.91 17.75
N GLY A 51 -6.08 -9.11 18.21
CA GLY A 51 -5.19 -10.16 17.70
C GLY A 51 -5.75 -11.59 17.83
N THR A 52 -6.69 -11.81 18.74
CA THR A 52 -7.40 -13.09 18.94
C THR A 52 -8.55 -13.32 17.96
N GLN A 53 -9.06 -12.27 17.30
CA GLN A 53 -10.21 -12.36 16.40
C GLN A 53 -9.78 -12.75 14.99
N ARG A 54 -9.92 -14.05 14.64
CA ARG A 54 -9.39 -14.62 13.40
C ARG A 54 -10.43 -14.94 12.33
N HIS A 55 -11.59 -14.29 12.37
CA HIS A 55 -12.69 -14.55 11.44
C HIS A 55 -12.21 -14.44 9.98
N ASN A 56 -12.65 -15.37 9.12
CA ASN A 56 -12.29 -15.47 7.69
C ASN A 56 -10.82 -15.78 7.37
N LEU A 57 -9.91 -15.77 8.35
CA LEU A 57 -8.51 -16.19 8.16
C LEU A 57 -8.43 -17.71 8.17
N ARG A 58 -7.65 -18.28 7.24
CA ARG A 58 -7.46 -19.74 7.08
C ARG A 58 -6.06 -20.20 7.51
N CYS A 59 -5.27 -19.30 8.08
CA CYS A 59 -3.93 -19.63 8.61
C CYS A 59 -4.01 -20.18 10.03
N ILE A 60 -3.08 -21.07 10.34
CA ILE A 60 -2.92 -21.80 11.59
C ILE A 60 -2.19 -20.90 12.60
N ASP A 61 -2.87 -20.50 13.68
CA ASP A 61 -2.29 -19.64 14.72
C ASP A 61 -1.28 -20.39 15.60
N THR A 62 -1.64 -21.60 16.04
CA THR A 62 -0.78 -22.52 16.80
C THR A 62 -0.92 -23.94 16.25
N GLU A 63 0.08 -24.81 16.44
CA GLU A 63 -0.02 -26.21 16.00
C GLU A 63 -1.22 -26.94 16.64
N GLN A 64 -1.64 -26.50 17.82
CA GLN A 64 -2.83 -27.00 18.52
C GLN A 64 -4.15 -26.52 17.90
N SER A 65 -4.14 -25.42 17.12
CA SER A 65 -5.35 -24.89 16.51
C SER A 65 -5.80 -25.67 15.27
N HIS A 66 -5.03 -26.65 14.80
CA HIS A 66 -5.38 -27.55 13.70
C HIS A 66 -4.76 -28.96 13.89
N SER A 67 -5.59 -29.93 14.26
CA SER A 67 -5.18 -31.34 14.45
C SER A 67 -5.16 -32.18 13.17
N GLU A 68 -5.64 -31.64 12.03
CA GLU A 68 -5.72 -32.37 10.75
C GLU A 68 -4.67 -31.89 9.73
N PRO A 69 -4.18 -32.80 8.86
CA PRO A 69 -3.25 -32.45 7.79
C PRO A 69 -3.87 -31.46 6.80
N TYR A 70 -3.12 -30.40 6.51
CA TYR A 70 -3.53 -29.23 5.74
C TYR A 70 -3.88 -29.59 4.27
N ASN A 71 -5.17 -29.65 3.94
CA ASN A 71 -5.64 -29.78 2.56
C ASN A 71 -6.58 -28.61 2.22
N ILE A 72 -6.02 -27.43 1.99
CA ILE A 72 -6.82 -26.29 1.50
C ILE A 72 -7.15 -26.53 0.03
N LYS A 73 -8.37 -27.00 -0.22
CA LYS A 73 -9.04 -26.75 -1.50
C LYS A 73 -9.28 -25.25 -1.59
N ILE A 74 -8.43 -24.54 -2.34
CA ILE A 74 -8.64 -23.13 -2.65
C ILE A 74 -9.81 -23.07 -3.65
N ASP A 75 -11.00 -22.72 -3.15
CA ASP A 75 -12.06 -22.28 -4.05
C ASP A 75 -11.72 -20.85 -4.53
N ILE A 76 -11.42 -20.72 -5.82
CA ILE A 76 -11.11 -19.45 -6.46
C ILE A 76 -12.29 -18.46 -6.46
N ARG A 77 -13.51 -18.94 -6.18
CA ARG A 77 -14.73 -18.12 -6.10
C ARG A 77 -14.88 -17.46 -4.74
N GLU A 78 -14.28 -18.03 -3.71
CA GLU A 78 -14.35 -17.51 -2.36
C GLU A 78 -13.27 -16.45 -2.13
N PRO A 79 -13.59 -15.34 -1.44
CA PRO A 79 -12.60 -14.34 -1.11
C PRO A 79 -11.51 -14.87 -0.18
N ILE A 80 -10.27 -14.50 -0.51
CA ILE A 80 -9.13 -14.73 0.37
C ILE A 80 -8.98 -13.49 1.27
N PHE A 81 -8.88 -13.73 2.56
CA PHE A 81 -8.56 -12.72 3.55
C PHE A 81 -7.13 -12.89 4.02
N PHE A 82 -6.46 -11.78 4.27
CA PHE A 82 -5.14 -11.72 4.88
C PHE A 82 -5.17 -10.77 6.07
N HIS A 83 -4.15 -10.82 6.90
CA HIS A 83 -4.04 -9.93 8.05
C HIS A 83 -2.64 -9.34 8.19
N GLN A 84 -2.60 -8.10 8.65
CA GLN A 84 -1.40 -7.28 8.78
C GLN A 84 -1.35 -6.68 10.18
N GLU A 85 -0.14 -6.44 10.69
CA GLU A 85 -0.01 -5.75 11.97
C GLU A 85 -0.64 -4.36 11.92
N TYR A 86 -1.26 -3.96 13.03
CA TYR A 86 -1.88 -2.65 13.15
C TYR A 86 -0.82 -1.56 13.19
N ILE A 87 -0.97 -0.55 12.32
CA ILE A 87 -0.08 0.63 12.26
C ILE A 87 -0.89 1.86 12.58
N GLU A 88 -0.61 2.45 13.74
CA GLU A 88 -1.40 3.55 14.31
C GLU A 88 -1.37 4.81 13.44
N SER A 89 -0.21 5.17 12.90
CA SER A 89 -0.06 6.29 11.98
C SER A 89 -0.89 6.13 10.71
N LEU A 90 -1.03 4.91 10.17
CA LEU A 90 -1.87 4.69 9.00
C LEU A 90 -3.35 5.00 9.28
N GLN A 91 -3.81 4.75 10.52
CA GLN A 91 -5.20 4.99 10.93
C GLN A 91 -5.47 6.44 11.34
N THR A 92 -4.49 7.09 11.95
CA THR A 92 -4.64 8.45 12.49
C THR A 92 -4.24 9.53 11.49
N PHE A 93 -3.20 9.27 10.70
CA PHE A 93 -2.65 10.21 9.72
C PHE A 93 -3.01 9.87 8.27
N GLY A 94 -3.27 8.60 7.99
CA GLY A 94 -3.56 8.13 6.64
C GLY A 94 -2.30 7.76 5.85
N GLU A 95 -2.36 7.94 4.55
CA GLU A 95 -1.36 7.47 3.59
C GLU A 95 -1.13 8.47 2.45
N TYR A 96 0.02 8.35 1.81
CA TYR A 96 0.35 9.06 0.57
C TYR A 96 0.11 8.15 -0.63
N ARG A 97 -0.66 8.61 -1.61
CA ARG A 97 -0.91 7.88 -2.85
C ARG A 97 -0.04 8.47 -3.95
N VAL A 98 1.00 7.74 -4.34
CA VAL A 98 2.01 8.19 -5.30
C VAL A 98 1.75 7.55 -6.66
N TYR A 99 1.49 8.38 -7.66
CA TYR A 99 1.17 7.96 -9.02
C TYR A 99 2.45 7.96 -9.85
N ILE A 100 2.80 6.83 -10.44
CA ILE A 100 4.06 6.62 -11.14
C ILE A 100 3.79 6.09 -12.54
N SER A 101 4.53 6.61 -13.52
CA SER A 101 4.63 6.06 -14.88
C SER A 101 5.99 6.38 -15.47
N ARG A 102 6.55 5.48 -16.29
CA ARG A 102 7.83 5.69 -16.99
C ARG A 102 8.97 6.15 -16.07
N GLY A 103 8.99 5.66 -14.82
CA GLY A 103 9.98 6.03 -13.81
C GLY A 103 9.85 7.46 -13.25
N LYS A 104 8.71 8.12 -13.48
CA LYS A 104 8.41 9.48 -13.02
C LYS A 104 7.21 9.49 -12.08
N ILE A 105 7.28 10.31 -11.05
CA ILE A 105 6.14 10.62 -10.20
C ILE A 105 5.30 11.69 -10.90
N LEU A 106 4.03 11.36 -11.15
CA LEU A 106 3.06 12.24 -11.81
C LEU A 106 2.33 13.13 -10.81
N ALA A 107 1.98 12.56 -9.65
CA ALA A 107 1.30 13.24 -8.57
C ALA A 107 1.47 12.49 -7.25
N ILE A 108 1.28 13.21 -6.15
CA ILE A 108 1.18 12.64 -4.80
C ILE A 108 -0.06 13.22 -4.12
N ALA A 109 -0.95 12.34 -3.69
CA ALA A 109 -2.08 12.71 -2.83
C ALA A 109 -1.76 12.35 -1.38
N HIS A 110 -2.21 13.15 -0.43
CA HIS A 110 -2.34 12.75 0.97
C HIS A 110 -3.80 12.43 1.24
N THR A 111 -4.08 11.22 1.71
CA THR A 111 -5.43 10.72 1.97
C THR A 111 -5.58 10.24 3.40
N ASN A 112 -6.70 10.56 4.03
CA ASN A 112 -7.04 10.08 5.37
C ASN A 112 -8.52 9.68 5.45
N PHE A 113 -8.84 8.69 6.28
CA PHE A 113 -10.19 8.24 6.56
C PHE A 113 -10.59 8.69 7.97
N ASP A 114 -11.79 9.25 8.10
CA ASP A 114 -12.40 9.42 9.42
C ASP A 114 -13.05 8.09 9.86
N TRP A 115 -12.29 7.30 10.61
CA TRP A 115 -12.73 6.01 11.15
C TRP A 115 -13.76 6.13 12.28
N GLY A 116 -13.95 7.32 12.86
CA GLY A 116 -14.90 7.56 13.96
C GLY A 116 -16.33 7.88 13.49
N SER A 117 -16.49 8.20 12.20
CA SER A 117 -17.77 8.55 11.60
C SER A 117 -18.57 7.31 11.16
N LYS A 118 -19.91 7.33 11.34
CA LYS A 118 -20.79 6.27 10.79
C LYS A 118 -20.71 6.19 9.27
N THR A 119 -20.43 7.31 8.61
CA THR A 119 -20.19 7.41 7.17
C THR A 119 -18.72 7.72 6.96
N LYS A 120 -17.91 6.73 6.56
CA LYS A 120 -16.46 6.89 6.33
C LYS A 120 -16.19 8.09 5.42
N HIS A 121 -15.77 9.22 5.99
CA HIS A 121 -15.38 10.38 5.21
C HIS A 121 -13.95 10.18 4.70
N PHE A 122 -13.77 10.34 3.39
CA PHE A 122 -12.47 10.22 2.72
C PHE A 122 -11.96 11.63 2.39
N ALA A 123 -10.94 12.08 3.13
CA ALA A 123 -10.28 13.33 2.86
C ALA A 123 -9.12 13.10 1.89
N VAL A 124 -8.99 13.97 0.88
CA VAL A 124 -7.90 13.95 -0.09
C VAL A 124 -7.44 15.36 -0.38
N LYS A 125 -6.13 15.52 -0.53
CA LYS A 125 -5.48 16.74 -1.02
C LYS A 125 -4.20 16.38 -1.75
N ARG A 126 -3.68 17.30 -2.56
CA ARG A 126 -2.30 17.22 -3.06
C ARG A 126 -1.32 17.28 -1.88
N ALA A 127 -0.32 16.41 -1.88
CA ALA A 127 0.71 16.41 -0.85
C ALA A 127 1.66 17.61 -1.02
N LEU A 128 1.99 18.25 0.10
CA LEU A 128 2.85 19.42 0.19
C LEU A 128 3.85 19.25 1.33
N PRO A 129 4.97 20.01 1.37
CA PRO A 129 5.95 19.94 2.45
C PRO A 129 5.33 20.07 3.85
N LYS A 130 4.36 20.98 4.01
CA LYS A 130 3.63 21.18 5.28
C LYS A 130 2.92 19.92 5.81
N ASP A 131 2.64 18.93 4.96
CA ASP A 131 2.02 17.67 5.37
C ASP A 131 3.02 16.77 6.12
N PHE A 132 4.30 17.15 6.14
CA PHE A 132 5.37 16.53 6.92
C PHE A 132 5.66 17.30 8.22
N ALA A 133 4.73 18.13 8.71
CA ALA A 133 4.87 18.83 9.98
C ALA A 133 5.04 17.88 11.19
N TRP A 134 4.58 16.62 11.07
CA TRP A 134 4.82 15.56 12.05
C TRP A 134 6.31 15.17 12.16
N PHE A 135 7.11 15.41 11.12
CA PHE A 135 8.54 15.12 11.09
C PHE A 135 9.37 16.30 11.62
N SER A 136 9.03 17.53 11.18
CA SER A 136 9.72 18.75 11.60
C SER A 136 8.85 19.98 11.40
N SER A 137 9.04 21.02 12.22
CA SER A 137 8.48 22.35 11.99
C SER A 137 9.24 23.17 10.95
N ASP A 138 10.45 22.71 10.56
CA ASP A 138 11.31 23.38 9.59
C ASP A 138 10.91 23.02 8.15
N HIS A 139 10.72 24.03 7.31
CA HIS A 139 10.23 23.87 5.93
C HIS A 139 11.23 23.14 5.03
N GLU A 140 12.54 23.35 5.20
CA GLU A 140 13.56 22.66 4.40
C GLU A 140 13.60 21.16 4.76
N LYS A 141 13.50 20.83 6.05
CA LYS A 141 13.39 19.44 6.52
C LYS A 141 12.12 18.76 6.04
N GLN A 142 11.01 19.49 6.00
CA GLN A 142 9.75 19.02 5.41
C GLN A 142 9.90 18.71 3.92
N GLN A 143 10.56 19.60 3.17
CA GLN A 143 10.86 19.40 1.74
C GLN A 143 11.77 18.19 1.53
N GLN A 144 12.79 18.02 2.38
CA GLN A 144 13.66 16.85 2.35
C GLN A 144 12.88 15.56 2.62
N LYS A 145 11.91 15.57 3.54
CA LYS A 145 11.09 14.39 3.84
C LYS A 145 10.12 14.04 2.71
N LEU A 146 9.55 15.05 2.03
CA LEU A 146 8.81 14.83 0.78
C LEU A 146 9.71 14.19 -0.28
N LYS A 147 10.96 14.66 -0.42
CA LYS A 147 11.91 14.06 -1.35
C LYS A 147 12.27 12.61 -0.98
N GLU A 148 12.41 12.31 0.31
CA GLU A 148 12.61 10.94 0.78
C GLU A 148 11.45 10.01 0.41
N LEU A 149 10.20 10.49 0.48
CA LEU A 149 9.00 9.76 0.05
C LEU A 149 9.04 9.48 -1.46
N GLU A 150 9.39 10.48 -2.27
CA GLU A 150 9.53 10.32 -3.73
C GLU A 150 10.58 9.26 -4.07
N ASP A 151 11.76 9.35 -3.45
CA ASP A 151 12.86 8.43 -3.68
C ASP A 151 12.49 7.01 -3.23
N PHE A 152 11.79 6.87 -2.10
CA PHE A 152 11.25 5.58 -1.67
C PHE A 152 10.25 5.00 -2.68
N ALA A 153 9.33 5.80 -3.19
CA ALA A 153 8.32 5.34 -4.13
C ALA A 153 8.94 4.87 -5.46
N LEU A 154 9.96 5.59 -5.95
CA LEU A 154 10.71 5.19 -7.15
C LEU A 154 11.56 3.94 -6.92
N PHE A 155 12.14 3.78 -5.73
CA PHE A 155 12.85 2.57 -5.33
C PHE A 155 11.92 1.34 -5.30
N GLU A 156 10.72 1.45 -4.70
CA GLU A 156 9.76 0.34 -4.72
C GLU A 156 9.27 0.06 -6.14
N TYR A 157 9.07 1.10 -6.96
CA TYR A 157 8.71 0.93 -8.35
C TYR A 157 9.76 0.15 -9.15
N SER A 158 11.06 0.47 -9.01
CA SER A 158 12.11 -0.27 -9.70
C SER A 158 12.12 -1.74 -9.28
N ARG A 159 11.97 -2.02 -7.98
CA ARG A 159 11.88 -3.41 -7.49
C ARG A 159 10.67 -4.17 -8.02
N LEU A 160 9.54 -3.49 -8.24
CA LEU A 160 8.38 -4.11 -8.88
C LEU A 160 8.66 -4.46 -10.34
N LEU A 161 9.42 -3.63 -11.05
CA LEU A 161 9.84 -3.90 -12.42
C LEU A 161 10.87 -5.03 -12.53
N ASP A 162 11.68 -5.24 -11.49
CA ASP A 162 12.72 -6.29 -11.44
C ASP A 162 12.17 -7.68 -11.07
N ARG A 163 10.86 -7.81 -10.86
CA ARG A 163 10.25 -9.12 -10.56
C ARG A 163 10.42 -10.08 -11.74
N CYS A 164 10.75 -11.34 -11.44
CA CYS A 164 10.88 -12.38 -12.46
C CYS A 164 9.58 -12.70 -13.21
N ASP A 165 8.42 -12.36 -12.65
CA ASP A 165 7.09 -12.57 -13.24
C ASP A 165 6.44 -11.28 -13.77
N ILE A 166 7.24 -10.22 -13.96
CA ILE A 166 6.75 -8.91 -14.41
C ILE A 166 6.08 -9.00 -15.78
N MET A 167 6.58 -9.84 -16.69
CA MET A 167 6.05 -9.93 -18.05
C MET A 167 4.78 -10.79 -18.14
N GLU A 168 4.64 -11.79 -17.29
CA GLU A 168 3.59 -12.80 -17.36
C GLU A 168 2.35 -12.40 -16.54
N LYS A 169 2.54 -11.84 -15.34
CA LYS A 169 1.45 -11.57 -14.40
C LYS A 169 1.19 -10.09 -14.16
N TYR A 170 2.22 -9.27 -14.30
CA TYR A 170 2.21 -7.90 -13.79
C TYR A 170 2.61 -6.84 -14.82
N ARG A 171 2.55 -7.16 -16.13
CA ARG A 171 3.03 -6.28 -17.20
C ARG A 171 2.42 -4.87 -17.15
N SER A 172 1.18 -4.75 -16.70
CA SER A 172 0.50 -3.45 -16.53
C SER A 172 1.17 -2.51 -15.51
N ILE A 173 2.03 -2.97 -14.61
CA ILE A 173 2.86 -2.10 -13.75
C ILE A 173 3.80 -1.23 -14.58
N ARG A 174 4.28 -1.73 -15.73
CA ARG A 174 5.16 -0.99 -16.65
C ARG A 174 4.48 0.23 -17.25
N VAL A 175 3.16 0.14 -17.47
CA VAL A 175 2.33 1.26 -17.93
C VAL A 175 2.20 2.32 -16.84
N GLY A 176 1.81 1.89 -15.64
CA GLY A 176 1.65 2.79 -14.50
C GLY A 176 1.19 2.09 -13.23
N VAL A 177 1.44 2.74 -12.11
CA VAL A 177 1.08 2.24 -10.78
C VAL A 177 0.74 3.40 -9.85
N ARG A 178 -0.13 3.14 -8.87
CA ARG A 178 -0.29 3.95 -7.67
C ARG A 178 0.21 3.15 -6.48
N LEU A 179 1.15 3.72 -5.73
CA LEU A 179 1.62 3.16 -4.47
C LEU A 179 0.93 3.89 -3.34
N ASP A 180 0.23 3.14 -2.48
CA ASP A 180 -0.38 3.68 -1.28
C ASP A 180 0.62 3.46 -0.13
N ILE A 181 1.22 4.56 0.34
CA ILE A 181 2.40 4.58 1.20
C ILE A 181 2.03 5.14 2.57
N GLY A 182 2.12 4.30 3.61
CA GLY A 182 2.03 4.72 4.99
C GLY A 182 3.39 5.13 5.56
N VAL A 183 3.39 5.71 6.75
CA VAL A 183 4.59 5.95 7.58
C VAL A 183 4.49 5.10 8.84
N SER A 184 5.58 4.51 9.31
CA SER A 184 5.56 3.55 10.44
C SER A 184 5.14 4.19 11.77
N GLU A 185 5.49 5.45 11.97
CA GLU A 185 5.18 6.26 13.15
C GLU A 185 5.30 7.75 12.79
N LEU A 186 4.59 8.62 13.52
CA LEU A 186 4.62 10.07 13.33
C LEU A 186 5.73 10.69 14.18
N SER A 187 6.97 10.33 13.88
CA SER A 187 8.16 10.83 14.56
C SER A 187 9.33 10.96 13.57
N ARG A 188 10.43 11.57 14.01
CA ARG A 188 11.69 11.61 13.25
C ARG A 188 12.25 10.24 12.86
N HIS A 189 11.78 9.15 13.46
CA HIS A 189 12.16 7.77 13.13
C HIS A 189 11.16 7.07 12.21
N GLY A 190 10.07 7.76 11.84
CA GLY A 190 9.05 7.29 10.90
C GLY A 190 9.64 6.95 9.54
N ARG A 191 9.39 5.72 9.08
CA ARG A 191 9.84 5.18 7.80
C ARG A 191 8.65 4.91 6.88
N PRO A 192 8.76 5.21 5.58
CA PRO A 192 7.71 4.90 4.63
C PRO A 192 7.59 3.39 4.40
N PHE A 193 6.39 2.93 4.08
CA PHE A 193 6.14 1.56 3.62
C PHE A 193 4.96 1.50 2.65
N VAL A 194 5.01 0.57 1.70
CA VAL A 194 3.88 0.31 0.80
C VAL A 194 2.83 -0.53 1.52
N SER A 195 1.63 0.03 1.64
CA SER A 195 0.42 -0.63 2.18
C SER A 195 -0.35 -1.36 1.08
N GLU A 196 -0.45 -0.74 -0.10
CA GLU A 196 -1.16 -1.28 -1.27
C GLU A 196 -0.49 -0.84 -2.58
N ILE A 197 -0.60 -1.69 -3.61
CA ILE A 197 -0.13 -1.43 -4.97
C ILE A 197 -1.32 -1.54 -5.90
N THR A 198 -1.70 -0.45 -6.57
CA THR A 198 -2.80 -0.42 -7.53
C THR A 198 -2.26 -0.22 -8.94
N ARG A 199 -2.62 -1.11 -9.87
CA ARG A 199 -2.18 -1.05 -11.28
C ARG A 199 -3.00 -0.03 -12.08
N PHE A 200 -2.44 0.52 -13.16
CA PHE A 200 -3.01 1.64 -13.90
C PHE A 200 -4.51 1.57 -14.27
N PRO A 201 -5.15 0.42 -14.60
CA PRO A 201 -6.56 0.43 -14.97
C PRO A 201 -7.51 0.79 -13.82
N MET A 202 -7.04 0.72 -12.58
CA MET A 202 -7.82 0.99 -11.36
C MET A 202 -7.22 2.13 -10.52
N ALA A 203 -6.11 2.71 -10.99
CA ALA A 203 -5.31 3.62 -10.19
C ALA A 203 -5.67 5.09 -10.42
N ASP A 204 -6.42 5.44 -11.47
CA ASP A 204 -6.81 6.82 -11.87
C ASP A 204 -7.93 7.42 -11.02
N GLN A 205 -8.10 6.93 -9.80
CA GLN A 205 -9.01 7.52 -8.84
C GLN A 205 -8.33 8.77 -8.28
N LEU A 206 -9.07 9.88 -8.09
CA LEU A 206 -8.65 11.15 -7.47
C LEU A 206 -8.03 12.29 -8.33
N PRO A 207 -7.75 12.18 -9.65
CA PRO A 207 -7.16 13.28 -10.42
C PRO A 207 -7.87 14.63 -10.26
N SER A 208 -9.21 14.64 -10.30
CA SER A 208 -10.02 15.86 -10.15
C SER A 208 -9.89 16.55 -8.79
N LEU A 209 -9.30 15.89 -7.79
CA LEU A 209 -9.13 16.38 -6.43
C LEU A 209 -7.70 16.83 -6.13
N ILE A 210 -6.73 16.48 -7.00
CA ILE A 210 -5.30 16.69 -6.74
C ILE A 210 -4.53 17.33 -7.90
N LEU A 211 -5.11 17.36 -9.11
CA LEU A 211 -4.52 17.96 -10.29
C LEU A 211 -5.22 19.28 -10.64
N ASP A 212 -4.53 20.09 -11.45
CA ASP A 212 -5.13 21.25 -12.08
C ASP A 212 -5.98 20.82 -13.28
N GLN A 213 -6.99 21.62 -13.65
CA GLN A 213 -7.79 21.38 -14.85
C GLN A 213 -6.89 21.33 -16.09
N PRO A 214 -7.10 20.37 -17.02
CA PRO A 214 -8.28 19.51 -17.16
C PRO A 214 -8.22 18.16 -16.43
N TYR A 215 -7.31 17.99 -15.46
CA TYR A 215 -7.13 16.76 -14.66
C TYR A 215 -6.64 15.54 -15.46
N LEU A 216 -6.07 15.76 -16.64
CA LEU A 216 -5.73 14.70 -17.58
C LEU A 216 -4.30 14.17 -17.47
N THR A 217 -3.42 14.83 -16.70
CA THR A 217 -1.98 14.52 -16.69
C THR A 217 -1.69 13.04 -16.43
N ILE A 218 -2.35 12.43 -15.44
CA ILE A 218 -2.16 11.00 -15.14
C ILE A 218 -2.65 10.11 -16.29
N SER A 219 -3.86 10.36 -16.80
CA SER A 219 -4.47 9.55 -17.85
C SER A 219 -3.70 9.64 -19.17
N GLN A 220 -3.21 10.84 -19.52
CA GLN A 220 -2.39 11.06 -20.72
C GLN A 220 -1.07 10.29 -20.64
N GLU A 221 -0.35 10.43 -19.53
CA GLU A 221 0.93 9.73 -19.31
C GLU A 221 0.77 8.21 -19.36
N TRP A 222 -0.30 7.66 -18.78
CA TRP A 222 -0.58 6.23 -18.85
C TRP A 222 -1.00 5.76 -20.24
N ALA A 223 -1.76 6.57 -20.99
CA ALA A 223 -2.11 6.23 -22.36
C ALA A 223 -0.86 6.14 -23.25
N GLU A 224 0.05 7.11 -23.15
CA GLU A 224 1.32 7.10 -23.87
C GLU A 224 2.19 5.91 -23.45
N SER A 225 2.32 5.68 -22.14
CA SER A 225 3.09 4.54 -21.61
C SER A 225 2.51 3.19 -22.06
N MET A 226 1.19 3.09 -22.20
CA MET A 226 0.53 1.90 -22.75
C MET A 226 0.89 1.71 -24.22
N ILE A 227 0.82 2.76 -25.04
CA ILE A 227 1.23 2.70 -26.46
C ILE A 227 2.68 2.24 -26.57
N GLU A 228 3.59 2.81 -25.78
CA GLU A 228 5.00 2.39 -25.76
C GLU A 228 5.15 0.92 -25.37
N GLU A 229 4.49 0.48 -24.30
CA GLU A 229 4.59 -0.90 -23.81
C GLU A 229 4.02 -1.92 -24.81
N TYR A 230 3.02 -1.54 -25.62
CA TYR A 230 2.50 -2.38 -26.70
C TYR A 230 3.41 -2.40 -27.92
N THR A 231 3.97 -1.26 -28.30
CA THR A 231 4.81 -1.11 -29.51
C THR A 231 6.23 -1.65 -29.35
N ARG A 232 6.79 -1.67 -28.14
CA ARG A 232 8.13 -2.25 -27.86
C ARG A 232 8.25 -3.75 -28.15
N TYR A 233 7.13 -4.46 -28.30
CA TYR A 233 7.10 -5.92 -28.50
C TYR A 233 6.36 -6.33 -29.78
N LEU A 234 6.16 -5.38 -30.71
CA LEU A 234 5.81 -5.62 -32.10
C LEU A 234 7.07 -5.51 -32.97
#